data_AF-A0A1J5HP20-F1
#
_entry.id   AF-A0A1J5HP20-F1
#
_cell.length_a   1.000
_cell.length_b   1.000
_cell.length_c   1.000
_cell.angle_alpha   90.00
_cell.angle_beta   90.00
_cell.angle_gamma   90.00
#
_symmetry.space_group_name_H-M   'P 1'
#
loop_
_entity.id
_entity.type
_entity.pdbx_description
1 polymer ?
#
loop_
_entity_poly.entity_id
_entity_poly.type
_entity_poly.pdbx_seq_one_letter_code
_entity_poly.pdbx_strand_id
1 'polypeptide(L)'
;MDTISKKGRLKYSAKFKFERAIEAVKKGDNFVVVREYHITSGMISKWKNQLFENGFKLYETTPGKEMSNLQDKIKNMENLLGKKEVELNLIKNFTEFYQSQNT
;
A
#
# COMPACT_ATOMS: atom_id res chain seq x y z
N MET A 1 2.46 5.42 24.12
CA MET A 1 2.08 4.44 23.08
C MET A 1 1.51 5.22 21.91
N ASP A 2 2.19 5.24 20.77
CA ASP A 2 1.74 5.96 19.58
C ASP A 2 0.64 5.16 18.86
N THR A 3 -0.59 5.26 19.39
CA THR A 3 -1.76 4.59 18.84
C THR A 3 -2.52 5.55 17.92
N ILE A 4 -2.66 5.15 16.66
CA ILE A 4 -3.38 5.92 15.64
C ILE A 4 -4.81 5.40 15.57
N SER A 5 -5.60 5.52 16.65
CA SER A 5 -7.06 5.35 16.57
C SER A 5 -7.79 5.76 17.84
N LYS A 6 -8.67 6.76 17.73
CA LYS A 6 -9.83 6.98 18.61
C LYS A 6 -11.03 6.36 17.87
N LYS A 7 -11.70 5.36 18.45
CA LYS A 7 -13.00 4.75 17.99
C LYS A 7 -12.97 3.48 17.09
N GLY A 8 -11.87 2.74 16.98
CA GLY A 8 -11.82 1.41 16.32
C GLY A 8 -10.46 0.71 16.46
N ARG A 9 -10.38 -0.59 16.13
CA ARG A 9 -9.20 -1.51 16.30
C ARG A 9 -7.87 -0.75 16.34
N LEU A 10 -7.16 -0.83 17.48
CA LEU A 10 -5.91 -0.12 17.72
C LEU A 10 -4.93 -0.33 16.56
N LYS A 11 -4.61 0.75 15.85
CA LYS A 11 -3.57 0.76 14.82
C LYS A 11 -2.27 1.24 15.44
N TYR A 12 -1.29 0.37 15.46
CA TYR A 12 0.08 0.70 15.87
C TYR A 12 0.86 1.32 14.70
N SER A 13 1.70 2.30 15.00
CA SER A 13 2.60 2.91 14.01
C SER A 13 3.59 1.88 13.45
N ALA A 14 4.07 2.10 12.22
CA ALA A 14 5.02 1.18 11.58
C ALA A 14 6.32 1.04 12.39
N LYS A 15 6.83 2.16 12.93
CA LYS A 15 7.99 2.20 13.83
C LYS A 15 7.78 1.33 15.06
N PHE A 16 6.62 1.46 15.71
CA PHE A 16 6.31 0.69 16.91
C PHE A 16 6.25 -0.83 16.63
N LYS A 17 5.63 -1.24 15.52
CA LYS A 17 5.59 -2.66 15.12
C LYS A 17 7.00 -3.22 14.87
N PHE A 18 7.84 -2.45 14.19
CA PHE A 18 9.21 -2.85 13.85
C PHE A 18 10.09 -3.00 15.09
N GLU A 19 10.10 -2.02 15.98
CA GLU A 19 10.88 -2.07 17.21
C GLU A 19 10.49 -3.28 18.08
N ARG A 20 9.18 -3.49 18.28
CA ARG A 20 8.68 -4.60 19.10
C ARG A 20 8.95 -5.97 18.45
N ALA A 21 8.89 -6.06 17.12
CA ALA A 21 9.24 -7.29 16.40
C ALA A 21 10.73 -7.62 16.57
N ILE A 22 11.63 -6.64 16.44
CA ILE A 22 13.07 -6.83 16.70
C ILE A 22 13.33 -7.23 18.14
N GLU A 23 12.67 -6.57 19.09
CA GLU A 23 12.81 -6.86 20.51
C GLU A 23 12.39 -8.30 20.84
N ALA A 24 11.27 -8.77 20.27
CA ALA A 24 10.80 -10.14 20.41
C ALA A 24 11.66 -11.18 19.67
N VAL A 25 12.45 -10.77 18.67
CA VAL A 25 13.47 -11.62 18.03
C VAL A 25 14.72 -11.69 18.91
N LYS A 26 15.21 -10.55 19.42
CA LYS A 26 16.39 -10.46 20.28
C LYS A 26 16.22 -11.20 21.61
N LYS A 27 15.06 -11.03 22.25
CA LYS A 27 14.76 -11.66 23.54
C LYS A 27 14.38 -13.14 23.39
N GLY A 28 14.14 -13.64 22.17
CA GLY A 28 13.72 -15.03 21.91
C GLY A 28 12.31 -15.39 22.39
N ASP A 29 11.74 -14.59 23.28
CA ASP A 29 10.42 -14.81 23.87
C ASP A 29 9.44 -13.67 23.55
N ASN A 30 8.28 -14.05 23.01
CA ASN A 30 7.19 -13.13 22.73
C ASN A 30 6.52 -12.66 24.04
N PHE A 31 6.51 -13.48 25.09
CA PHE A 31 5.80 -13.17 26.34
C PHE A 31 6.42 -12.01 27.12
N VAL A 32 7.72 -11.77 26.98
CA VAL A 32 8.37 -10.59 27.58
C VAL A 32 7.79 -9.30 27.00
N VAL A 33 7.64 -9.24 25.67
CA VAL A 33 7.07 -8.07 24.97
C VAL A 33 5.57 -7.94 25.22
N VAL A 34 4.85 -9.06 25.36
CA VAL A 34 3.42 -9.08 25.78
C VAL A 34 3.25 -8.45 27.15
N ARG A 35 4.09 -8.81 28.13
CA ARG A 35 4.00 -8.32 29.50
C ARG A 35 4.39 -6.85 29.63
N GLU A 36 5.46 -6.45 28.93
CA GLU A 36 6.04 -5.11 29.03
C GLU A 36 5.19 -4.05 28.33
N TYR A 37 4.51 -4.42 27.23
CA TYR A 37 3.75 -3.48 26.41
C TYR A 37 2.25 -3.78 26.33
N HIS A 38 1.74 -4.75 27.09
CA HIS A 38 0.33 -5.17 27.10
C HIS A 38 -0.24 -5.49 25.70
N ILE A 39 0.59 -6.08 24.83
CA ILE A 39 0.22 -6.45 23.45
C ILE A 39 -0.15 -7.94 23.42
N THR A 40 -1.13 -8.33 22.61
CA THR A 40 -1.47 -9.76 22.44
C THR A 40 -0.35 -10.54 21.75
N SER A 41 0.00 -11.72 22.25
CA SER A 41 1.05 -12.60 21.68
C SER A 41 0.89 -12.85 20.18
N GLY A 42 -0.34 -13.05 19.72
CA GLY A 42 -0.64 -13.23 18.29
C GLY A 42 -0.27 -12.03 17.40
N MET A 43 -0.29 -10.80 17.93
CA MET A 43 0.15 -9.61 17.18
C MET A 43 1.68 -9.58 17.01
N ILE A 44 2.41 -9.97 18.05
CA ILE A 44 3.88 -10.03 18.02
C ILE A 44 4.34 -11.12 17.04
N SER A 45 3.73 -12.31 17.08
CA SER A 45 4.01 -13.36 16.11
C SER A 45 3.76 -12.90 14.67
N LYS A 46 2.65 -12.18 14.44
CA LYS A 46 2.35 -11.60 13.12
C LYS A 46 3.42 -10.60 12.68
N TRP A 47 3.87 -9.71 13.56
CA TRP A 47 4.90 -8.73 13.20
C TRP A 47 6.28 -9.37 13.00
N LYS A 48 6.61 -10.43 13.76
CA LYS A 48 7.83 -11.23 13.52
C LYS A 48 7.81 -11.85 12.12
N ASN A 49 6.72 -12.50 11.74
CA ASN A 49 6.59 -13.08 10.40
C ASN A 49 6.70 -12.00 9.31
N GLN A 50 6.03 -10.87 9.49
CA GLN A 50 6.13 -9.74 8.56
C GLN A 50 7.57 -9.19 8.45
N LEU A 51 8.32 -9.17 9.55
CA LEU A 51 9.72 -8.74 9.58
C LEU A 51 10.62 -9.74 8.86
N PHE A 52 10.42 -11.05 9.03
CA PHE A 52 11.19 -12.07 8.30
C PHE A 52 10.86 -12.08 6.81
N GLU A 53 9.59 -11.98 6.45
CA GLU A 53 9.14 -12.01 5.04
C GLU A 53 9.44 -10.73 4.29
N ASN A 54 9.42 -9.56 4.93
CA ASN A 54 9.61 -8.28 4.24
C ASN A 54 10.90 -7.56 4.64
N GLY A 55 11.68 -8.12 5.57
CA GLY A 55 12.93 -7.52 6.03
C GLY A 55 13.97 -7.39 4.91
N PHE A 56 14.02 -8.33 3.98
CA PHE A 56 14.92 -8.25 2.82
C PHE A 56 14.61 -7.05 1.91
N LYS A 57 13.34 -6.66 1.80
CA LYS A 57 12.90 -5.51 0.99
C LYS A 57 13.47 -4.17 1.47
N LEU A 58 13.92 -4.08 2.73
CA LEU A 58 14.61 -2.90 3.25
C LEU A 58 16.02 -2.73 2.65
N TYR A 59 16.62 -3.83 2.19
CA TYR A 59 17.95 -3.86 1.58
C TYR A 59 17.89 -4.00 0.05
N GLU A 60 16.71 -4.28 -0.52
CA GLU A 60 16.49 -4.13 -1.96
C GLU A 60 16.73 -2.67 -2.33
N THR A 61 17.76 -2.44 -3.14
CA THR A 61 18.42 -1.14 -3.36
C THR A 61 17.55 -0.02 -3.89
N THR A 62 16.25 -0.22 -4.13
CA THR A 62 15.44 0.88 -4.71
C THR A 62 13.94 0.85 -4.38
N PRO A 63 13.55 1.03 -3.11
CA PRO A 63 12.14 1.29 -2.77
C PRO A 63 11.58 2.52 -3.52
N GLY A 64 12.43 3.49 -3.85
CA GLY A 64 12.05 4.65 -4.67
C GLY A 64 11.84 4.34 -6.16
N LYS A 65 12.55 3.35 -6.73
CA LYS A 65 12.43 3.01 -8.16
C LYS A 65 11.20 2.17 -8.45
N GLU A 66 10.82 1.27 -7.53
CA GLU A 66 9.57 0.53 -7.70
C GLU A 66 8.38 1.49 -7.62
N MET A 67 8.39 2.43 -6.67
CA MET A 67 7.33 3.43 -6.58
C MET A 67 7.33 4.42 -7.76
N SER A 68 8.51 4.83 -8.24
CA SER A 68 8.65 5.61 -9.48
C SER A 68 8.09 4.85 -10.68
N ASN A 69 8.46 3.58 -10.85
CA ASN A 69 7.97 2.74 -11.95
C ASN A 69 6.45 2.57 -11.91
N LEU A 70 5.86 2.45 -10.72
CA LEU A 70 4.41 2.39 -10.54
C LEU A 70 3.75 3.74 -10.89
N GLN A 71 4.32 4.85 -10.46
CA GLN A 71 3.85 6.20 -10.83
C GLN A 71 3.93 6.43 -12.35
N ASP A 72 5.02 6.00 -12.99
CA ASP A 72 5.21 6.10 -14.43
C ASP A 72 4.19 5.26 -15.20
N LYS A 73 3.88 4.05 -14.71
CA LYS A 73 2.81 3.22 -15.27
C LYS A 73 1.43 3.87 -15.13
N ILE A 74 1.13 4.44 -13.97
CA ILE A 74 -0.13 5.15 -13.73
C ILE A 74 -0.26 6.32 -14.71
N LYS A 75 0.76 7.17 -14.82
CA LYS A 75 0.80 8.28 -15.76
C LYS A 75 0.59 7.84 -17.21
N ASN A 76 1.22 6.74 -17.63
CA ASN A 76 1.03 6.20 -18.97
C ASN A 76 -0.40 5.71 -19.22
N MET A 77 -1.02 5.06 -18.23
CA MET A 77 -2.41 4.62 -18.31
C MET A 77 -3.38 5.79 -18.37
N GLU A 78 -3.19 6.81 -17.54
CA GLU A 78 -4.00 8.04 -17.57
C GLU A 78 -3.95 8.74 -18.93
N ASN A 79 -2.75 8.84 -19.52
CA ASN A 79 -2.57 9.39 -20.87
C ASN A 79 -3.29 8.58 -21.95
N LEU A 80 -3.22 7.24 -21.88
CA LEU A 80 -3.91 6.36 -22.82
C LEU A 80 -5.43 6.48 -22.69
N LEU A 81 -5.93 6.59 -21.46
CA LEU A 81 -7.34 6.76 -21.19
C LEU A 81 -7.86 8.07 -21.79
N GLY A 82 -7.16 9.18 -21.54
CA GLY A 82 -7.53 10.49 -22.10
C GLY A 82 -7.57 10.50 -23.63
N LYS A 83 -6.59 9.86 -24.29
CA LYS A 83 -6.59 9.71 -25.76
C LYS A 83 -7.83 8.96 -26.26
N LYS A 84 -8.16 7.82 -25.63
CA LYS A 84 -9.32 7.02 -26.00
C LYS A 84 -10.64 7.75 -25.78
N GLU A 85 -10.73 8.57 -24.75
CA GLU A 85 -11.94 9.36 -24.48
C GLU A 85 -12.16 10.44 -25.55
N VAL A 86 -11.10 11.09 -26.00
CA VAL A 86 -11.15 12.03 -27.13
C VAL A 86 -11.56 11.33 -28.43
N GLU A 87 -10.96 10.18 -28.74
CA GLU A 87 -11.31 9.37 -29.92
C GLU A 87 -12.80 8.96 -29.90
N LEU A 88 -13.30 8.49 -28.75
CA LEU A 88 -14.70 8.13 -28.59
C LEU A 88 -15.64 9.33 -28.80
N ASN A 89 -15.29 10.48 -28.25
CA ASN A 89 -16.08 11.69 -28.42
C ASN A 89 -16.10 12.15 -29.89
N LEU A 90 -14.97 12.08 -30.58
CA LEU A 90 -14.91 12.35 -32.02
C LEU A 90 -15.82 11.40 -32.81
N ILE A 91 -15.72 10.09 -32.56
CA ILE A 91 -16.55 9.09 -33.26
C ILE A 91 -18.04 9.32 -33.01
N LYS A 92 -18.43 9.63 -31.77
CA LYS A 92 -19.81 9.99 -31.44
C LYS A 92 -20.27 11.21 -32.22
N ASN A 93 -19.50 12.29 -32.17
CA ASN A 93 -19.83 13.53 -32.88
C ASN A 93 -19.98 13.31 -34.39
N PHE A 94 -19.09 12.53 -35.01
CA PHE A 94 -19.22 12.19 -36.43
C PHE A 94 -20.46 11.36 -36.71
N THR A 95 -20.73 10.35 -35.87
CA THR A 95 -21.92 9.49 -36.03
C THR A 95 -23.21 10.29 -35.89
N GLU A 96 -23.32 11.15 -34.88
CA GLU A 96 -24.45 12.04 -34.65
C GLU A 96 -24.64 13.03 -35.82
N PHE A 97 -23.54 13.60 -36.33
CA PHE A 97 -23.57 14.47 -37.50
C PHE A 97 -24.18 13.76 -38.72
N TYR A 98 -23.71 12.56 -39.05
CA TYR A 98 -24.25 11.81 -40.20
C TYR A 98 -25.67 11.28 -39.98
N GLN A 99 -26.06 10.96 -38.75
CA GLN A 99 -27.44 10.58 -38.44
C GLN A 99 -28.42 11.75 -38.62
N SER A 100 -28.01 12.97 -38.24
CA SER A 100 -28.83 14.18 -38.41
C SER A 100 -29.06 14.60 -39.86
N GLN A 101 -28.18 14.19 -40.79
CA GLN A 101 -28.28 14.51 -42.22
C GLN A 101 -29.15 13.51 -43.01
N ASN A 102 -29.50 12.36 -42.41
CA ASN A 102 -30.27 11.29 -43.04
C ASN A 102 -31.74 11.23 -42.56
N THR A 103 -32.20 12.24 -41.82
CA THR A 103 -33.59 12.43 -41.36
C THR A 103 -34.12 13.76 -41.85
#